data_AF-A0A4V2AXN0-F1
#
_entry.id   AF-A0A4V2AXN0-F1
#
_cell.length_a   1.000
_cell.length_b   1.000
_cell.length_c   1.000
_cell.angle_alpha   90.00
_cell.angle_beta   90.00
_cell.angle_gamma   90.00
#
_symmetry.space_group_name_H-M   'P 1'
#
loop_
_entity.id
_entity.type
_entity.pdbx_description
1 polymer ?
#
loop_
_entity_poly.entity_id
_entity_poly.type
_entity_poly.pdbx_seq_one_letter_code
_entity_poly.pdbx_strand_id
1 'polypeptide(L)' 'VYNVLGAKLTSFDIKKGQNGTYRINLTNLANGVYVLNVTANGVAVSKRIVINK' A
#
# COMPACT_ATOMS: atom_id res chain seq x y z
N VAL A 1 -0.72 3.11 1.46
CA VAL A 1 -1.52 2.28 2.39
C VAL A 1 -2.38 3.20 3.22
N TYR A 2 -3.66 2.90 3.32
CA TYR A 2 -4.67 3.71 3.98
C TYR A 2 -5.38 2.89 5.06
N ASN A 3 -5.81 3.52 6.14
CA ASN A 3 -6.75 2.90 7.08
C ASN A 3 -8.17 2.90 6.50
N VAL A 4 -9.11 2.25 7.18
CA VAL A 4 -10.52 2.18 6.76
C VAL A 4 -11.24 3.54 6.73
N LEU A 5 -10.68 4.54 7.43
CA LEU A 5 -11.18 5.93 7.44
C LEU A 5 -10.61 6.77 6.29
N GLY A 6 -9.79 6.17 5.41
CA GLY A 6 -9.17 6.87 4.28
C GLY A 6 -7.92 7.68 4.63
N ALA A 7 -7.42 7.61 5.86
CA ALA A 7 -6.18 8.29 6.24
C ALA A 7 -4.97 7.54 5.66
N LYS A 8 -4.08 8.27 4.97
CA LYS A 8 -2.83 7.72 4.43
C LYS A 8 -1.83 7.45 5.57
N LEU A 9 -1.39 6.21 5.72
CA LEU A 9 -0.45 5.80 6.76
C LEU A 9 1.00 5.76 6.26
N THR A 10 1.19 5.28 5.03
CA THR A 10 2.51 5.20 4.40
C THR A 10 2.39 5.15 2.87
N SER A 11 3.43 5.60 2.18
CA SER A 11 3.58 5.54 0.72
C SER A 11 5.00 5.15 0.35
N PHE A 12 5.14 4.48 -0.80
CA PHE A 12 6.40 4.12 -1.40
C PHE A 12 6.33 4.48 -2.89
N ASP A 13 7.19 5.39 -3.33
CA ASP A 13 7.22 5.88 -4.71
C ASP A 13 8.26 5.13 -5.53
N ILE A 14 7.83 4.59 -6.67
CA ILE A 14 8.68 3.86 -7.61
C ILE A 14 9.02 4.81 -8.77
N LYS A 15 10.30 4.92 -9.14
CA LYS A 15 10.71 5.73 -10.29
C LYS A 15 10.12 5.16 -11.58
N LYS A 16 9.62 6.05 -12.45
CA LYS A 16 9.02 5.69 -13.75
C LYS A 16 9.97 4.81 -14.56
N GLY A 17 9.43 3.74 -15.15
CA GLY A 17 10.18 2.80 -16.01
C GLY A 17 10.88 1.67 -15.25
N GLN A 18 10.79 1.61 -13.92
CA GLN A 18 11.23 0.44 -13.17
C GLN A 18 10.09 -0.58 -13.08
N ASN A 19 10.38 -1.79 -13.56
CA ASN A 19 9.52 -2.96 -13.42
C ASN A 19 10.19 -3.93 -12.45
N GLY A 20 9.40 -4.52 -11.55
CA GLY A 20 9.90 -5.52 -10.62
C GLY A 20 8.99 -5.73 -9.43
N THR A 21 9.49 -6.50 -8.47
CA THR A 21 8.83 -6.76 -7.20
C THR A 21 9.29 -5.77 -6.15
N TYR A 22 8.34 -5.09 -5.51
CA TYR A 22 8.61 -4.11 -4.46
C TYR A 22 8.11 -4.62 -3.12
N ARG A 23 8.77 -4.21 -2.05
CA ARG A 23 8.41 -4.56 -0.67
C ARG A 23 8.06 -3.29 0.08
N ILE A 24 6.96 -3.32 0.82
CA ILE A 24 6.54 -2.26 1.73
C ILE A 24 6.55 -2.85 3.13
N ASN A 25 7.28 -2.22 4.05
CA ASN A 25 7.31 -2.65 5.44
C ASN A 25 6.08 -2.11 6.20
N LEU A 26 5.28 -3.02 6.75
CA LEU A 26 4.06 -2.73 7.51
C LEU A 26 4.18 -3.18 8.99
N THR A 27 5.38 -3.50 9.48
CA THR A 27 5.59 -4.01 10.86
C THR A 27 5.13 -3.02 11.93
N ASN A 28 5.12 -1.73 11.64
CA ASN A 28 4.70 -0.69 12.59
C ASN A 28 3.18 -0.45 12.59
N LEU A 29 2.42 -1.08 11.69
CA LEU A 29 0.96 -1.00 11.71
C LEU A 29 0.38 -2.02 12.70
N ALA A 30 -0.64 -1.60 13.44
CA ALA A 30 -1.39 -2.48 14.33
C ALA A 30 -2.14 -3.58 13.56
N ASN A 31 -2.63 -4.58 14.27
CA ASN A 31 -3.55 -5.56 13.68
C ASN A 31 -4.82 -4.84 13.21
N GLY A 32 -5.29 -5.14 12.00
CA GLY A 32 -6.42 -4.42 11.41
C GLY A 32 -6.58 -4.61 9.91
N VAL A 33 -7.61 -3.97 9.36
CA VAL A 33 -7.92 -3.95 7.92
C VAL A 33 -7.39 -2.65 7.31
N TYR A 34 -6.73 -2.77 6.16
CA TYR A 34 -6.18 -1.64 5.42
C TYR A 34 -6.46 -1.76 3.93
N VAL A 35 -6.30 -0.64 3.23
CA VAL A 35 -6.38 -0.58 1.77
C VAL A 35 -5.01 -0.22 1.21
N LEU A 36 -4.48 -1.10 0.36
CA LEU A 36 -3.30 -0.85 -0.45
C LEU A 36 -3.75 -0.31 -1.81
N ASN A 37 -3.37 0.93 -2.11
CA ASN A 37 -3.53 1.52 -3.44
C ASN A 37 -2.17 1.52 -4.14
N VAL A 38 -2.14 1.05 -5.37
CA VAL A 38 -0.97 1.02 -6.24
C VAL A 38 -1.33 1.76 -7.52
N THR A 39 -0.52 2.75 -7.90
CA THR A 39 -0.71 3.50 -9.15
C THR A 39 0.51 3.30 -10.03
N ALA A 40 0.31 2.84 -11.26
CA ALA A 40 1.36 2.66 -12.25
C ALA A 40 0.87 3.16 -13.61
N ASN A 41 1.65 4.03 -14.28
CA ASN A 41 1.31 4.59 -15.59
C ASN A 41 -0.12 5.16 -15.68
N GLY A 42 -0.59 5.83 -14.63
CA GLY A 42 -1.94 6.41 -14.56
C GLY A 42 -3.06 5.41 -14.22
N VAL A 43 -2.78 4.12 -14.13
CA VAL A 43 -3.73 3.09 -13.71
C VAL A 43 -3.62 2.86 -12.21
N ALA A 44 -4.74 2.97 -11.49
CA ALA A 44 -4.82 2.69 -10.07
C ALA A 44 -5.48 1.33 -9.80
N VAL A 45 -4.88 0.53 -8.92
CA VAL A 45 -5.43 -0.73 -8.41
C VAL A 45 -5.48 -0.67 -6.90
N SER A 46 -6.60 -1.12 -6.33
CA SER A 46 -6.81 -1.19 -4.89
C SER A 46 -6.96 -2.64 -4.43
N LYS A 47 -6.37 -2.96 -3.28
CA LYS A 47 -6.50 -4.27 -2.63
C LYS A 47 -6.75 -4.09 -1.13
N ARG A 48 -7.69 -4.86 -0.60
CA ARG A 48 -7.89 -5.02 0.84
C ARG A 48 -6.78 -5.92 1.39
N ILE A 49 -6.14 -5.49 2.47
CA ILE A 49 -5.16 -6.28 3.21
C ILE A 49 -5.60 -6.39 4.67
N VAL A 50 -5.31 -7.53 5.30
CA VAL A 50 -5.55 -7.77 6.72
C VAL A 50 -4.20 -8.04 7.37
N ILE A 51 -3.86 -7.25 8.38
CA ILE A 51 -2.68 -7.49 9.21
C ILE A 51 -3.16 -8.19 10.48
N ASN A 52 -2.65 -9.40 10.70
CA ASN A 52 -2.84 -10.18 11.90
C ASN A 52 -1.49 -10.80 12.29
N LYS A 53 -0.92 -10.34 13.40
CA LYS A 53 0.36 -10.79 13.96
C LYS A 53 0.13 -11.56 15.24
#